data_AF-A0AAV9S0W4-F1
#
_entry.id   AF-A0AAV9S0W4-F1
#
_cell.length_a   1.000
_cell.length_b   1.000
_cell.length_c   1.000
_cell.angle_alpha   90.00
_cell.angle_beta   90.00
_cell.angle_gamma   90.00
#
_symmetry.space_group_name_H-M   'P 1'
#
loop_
_entity.id
_entity.type
_entity.pdbx_description
1 polymer ?
#
loop_
_entity_poly.entity_id
_entity_poly.type
_entity_poly.pdbx_seq_one_letter_code
_entity_poly.pdbx_strand_id
1 'polypeptide(L)' 'MPTACGRGFYKSSSQDLQCSRCPAHSFNDREGSWRCDCEDGYYRALSDPPSVACTNCNYSRQRQPTQQPSFVLAGEAVL' A
#
# COMPACT_ATOMS: atom_id res chain seq x y z
N MET A 1 9.61 18.71 -15.50
CA MET A 1 10.01 17.39 -14.97
C MET A 1 9.53 17.32 -13.54
N PRO A 2 8.52 16.50 -13.19
CA PRO A 2 8.07 16.40 -11.82
C PRO A 2 9.21 15.86 -10.96
N THR A 3 9.61 16.60 -9.93
CA THR A 3 10.69 16.19 -9.03
C THR A 3 10.37 14.80 -8.46
N ALA A 4 11.30 13.87 -8.66
CA ALA A 4 11.22 12.54 -8.10
C ALA A 4 11.38 12.66 -6.57
N CYS A 5 10.55 11.94 -5.81
CA CYS A 5 10.65 11.99 -4.35
C CYS A 5 11.94 11.34 -3.88
N GLY A 6 12.68 12.01 -3.00
CA GLY A 6 13.92 11.47 -2.43
C GLY A 6 13.72 10.16 -1.66
N ARG A 7 14.83 9.49 -1.32
CA ARG A 7 14.82 8.27 -0.49
C ARG A 7 14.08 8.53 0.83
N GLY A 8 13.24 7.58 1.24
CA GLY A 8 12.37 7.69 2.41
C GLY A 8 11.07 8.49 2.17
N PHE A 9 10.84 8.99 0.96
CA PHE A 9 9.60 9.67 0.57
C PHE A 9 8.94 9.02 -0.64
N TYR A 10 7.62 9.13 -0.73
CA TYR A 10 6.81 8.58 -1.82
C TYR A 10 5.69 9.57 -2.22
N LYS A 11 5.11 9.37 -3.41
CA LYS A 11 3.89 10.05 -3.84
C LYS A 11 2.99 9.12 -4.66
N SER A 12 1.76 8.88 -4.23
CA SER A 12 0.85 7.95 -4.93
C SER A 12 0.41 8.46 -6.31
N SER A 13 0.39 9.78 -6.51
CA SER A 13 -0.02 10.41 -7.75
C SER A 13 0.99 11.45 -8.19
N SER A 14 1.17 11.61 -9.50
CA SER A 14 1.95 12.72 -10.07
C SER A 14 1.30 14.10 -9.81
N GLN A 15 0.03 14.11 -9.41
CA GLN A 15 -0.72 15.30 -9.02
C GLN A 15 -0.40 15.75 -7.58
N ASP A 16 0.20 14.87 -6.77
CA ASP A 16 0.66 15.25 -5.43
C ASP A 16 1.79 16.28 -5.57
N LEU A 17 1.55 17.46 -5.01
CA LEU A 17 2.49 18.59 -5.03
C LEU A 17 3.70 18.34 -4.12
N GLN A 18 3.54 17.47 -3.11
CA GLN A 18 4.53 17.23 -2.07
C GLN A 18 4.76 15.74 -1.85
N CYS A 19 6.01 15.39 -1.59
CA CYS A 19 6.38 14.03 -1.27
C CYS A 19 6.06 13.74 0.20
N SER A 20 5.34 12.66 0.45
CA SER A 20 5.02 12.20 1.80
C SER A 20 6.11 11.26 2.30
N ARG A 21 6.46 11.32 3.58
CA ARG A 21 7.41 10.38 4.19
C ARG A 21 6.78 8.99 4.28
N CYS A 22 7.58 7.94 4.11
CA CYS A 22 7.11 6.58 4.33
C CYS A 22 6.58 6.38 5.76
N PRO A 23 5.42 5.72 5.91
CA PRO A 23 4.86 5.42 7.22
C PRO A 23 5.68 4.34 7.96
N ALA A 24 5.37 4.08 9.23
CA ALA A 24 6.08 3.09 10.04
C ALA A 24 6.10 1.70 9.38
N HIS A 25 7.14 0.92 9.67
CA HIS A 25 7.36 -0.42 9.10
C HIS A 25 7.43 -0.46 7.58
N SER A 26 7.71 0.70 6.96
CA SER A 26 7.78 0.89 5.52
C SER A 26 9.04 1.69 5.19
N PHE A 27 9.69 1.36 4.09
CA PHE A 27 10.89 2.04 3.61
C PHE A 27 10.77 2.33 2.11
N ASN A 28 11.59 3.27 1.64
CA ASN A 28 11.72 3.53 0.22
C ASN A 28 13.18 3.86 -0.08
N ASP A 29 13.90 2.94 -0.72
CA ASP A 29 15.29 3.14 -1.11
C ASP A 29 15.42 3.80 -2.50
N ARG A 30 14.32 3.89 -3.25
CA ARG A 30 14.32 4.37 -4.63
C ARG A 30 13.78 5.78 -4.77
N GLU A 31 14.49 6.63 -5.50
CA GLU A 31 13.99 7.97 -5.84
C GLU A 31 12.81 7.88 -6.83
N GLY A 32 11.79 8.71 -6.63
CA GLY A 32 10.61 8.75 -7.49
C GLY A 32 9.64 7.60 -7.27
N SER A 33 9.75 6.88 -6.16
CA SER A 33 8.81 5.81 -5.88
C SER A 33 7.42 6.35 -5.60
N TRP A 34 6.44 5.68 -6.17
CA TRP A 34 5.03 6.01 -5.99
C TRP A 34 4.42 5.31 -4.78
N ARG A 35 5.16 4.37 -4.17
CA ARG A 35 4.80 3.63 -2.97
C ARG A 35 6.03 3.34 -2.12
N CYS A 36 5.83 3.12 -0.83
CA CYS A 36 6.87 2.54 0.03
C CYS A 36 6.73 1.01 0.06
N ASP A 37 7.88 0.35 0.12
CA ASP A 37 8.01 -1.09 0.36
C ASP A 37 7.92 -1.39 1.86
N CYS A 38 7.46 -2.58 2.19
CA CYS A 38 7.31 -3.01 3.59
C CYS A 38 8.58 -3.70 4.08
N GLU A 39 8.93 -3.45 5.35
CA GLU A 39 10.00 -4.18 6.03
C GLU A 39 9.70 -5.68 6.11
N ASP A 40 10.74 -6.50 6.28
CA ASP A 40 10.61 -7.96 6.35
C ASP A 40 9.64 -8.37 7.48
N GLY A 41 8.68 -9.25 7.15
CA GLY A 41 7.63 -9.67 8.07
C GLY A 41 6.46 -8.68 8.23
N TYR A 42 6.47 -7.53 7.54
CA TYR A 42 5.35 -6.59 7.47
C TYR A 42 4.76 -6.56 6.07
N TYR A 43 3.44 -6.34 5.98
CA TYR A 43 2.75 -6.28 4.71
C TYR A 43 1.55 -5.33 4.79
N ARG A 44 1.07 -4.96 3.61
CA ARG A 44 -0.13 -4.16 3.44
C ARG A 44 -1.25 -5.03 2.93
N ALA A 45 -2.44 -4.87 3.51
CA ALA A 45 -3.63 -5.49 2.95
C ALA A 45 -3.94 -4.84 1.58
N LEU A 46 -4.49 -5.60 0.65
CA LEU A 46 -4.89 -5.10 -0.67
C LEU A 46 -5.95 -3.98 -0.60
N SER A 47 -6.74 -3.96 0.48
CA SER A 47 -7.73 -2.91 0.74
C SER A 47 -7.17 -1.69 1.46
N ASP A 48 -5.94 -1.76 1.96
CA ASP A 48 -5.33 -0.66 2.71
C ASP A 48 -4.69 0.35 1.75
N PRO A 49 -4.96 1.66 1.92
CA PRO A 49 -4.39 2.67 1.04
C PRO A 49 -2.85 2.76 1.20
N PRO A 50 -2.13 3.25 0.19
CA PRO A 50 -0.66 3.39 0.23
C PRO A 50 -0.15 4.39 1.28
N SER A 51 -1.05 5.04 2.02
CA SER A 51 -0.78 5.93 3.14
C SER A 51 -0.69 5.26 4.50
N VAL A 52 -1.18 4.02 4.66
CA VAL A 52 -1.13 3.32 5.97
C VAL A 52 0.20 2.61 6.20
N ALA A 53 0.64 2.53 7.46
CA ALA A 53 1.82 1.77 7.84
C ALA A 53 1.68 0.29 7.47
N CYS A 54 2.78 -0.36 7.06
CA CYS A 54 2.77 -1.80 6.93
C CYS A 54 2.52 -2.44 8.30
N THR A 55 1.74 -3.51 8.34
CA THR A 55 1.41 -4.22 9.58
C THR A 55 1.85 -5.66 9.47
N ASN A 56 2.30 -6.25 10.58
CA ASN A 56 2.67 -7.66 10.63
C ASN A 56 1.42 -8.54 10.61
N CYS A 57 1.50 -9.79 10.12
CA CYS A 57 0.37 -10.74 10.02
C CYS A 57 -0.35 -10.89 11.34
N ASN A 58 0.35 -10.75 12.46
CA ASN A 58 -0.31 -10.86 13.77
C ASN A 58 -1.48 -9.85 13.91
N TYR A 59 -1.37 -8.67 13.28
CA TYR A 59 -2.42 -7.66 13.24
C TYR A 59 -3.26 -7.70 11.96
N SER A 60 -2.67 -7.98 10.79
CA SER A 60 -3.42 -8.11 9.53
C SER A 60 -4.39 -9.29 9.57
N ARG A 61 -4.07 -10.37 10.29
CA ARG A 61 -4.98 -11.50 10.58
C ARG A 61 -6.15 -11.11 11.47
N GLN A 62 -6.00 -10.11 12.33
CA GLN A 62 -7.06 -9.64 13.23
C GLN A 62 -7.94 -8.55 12.61
N ARG A 63 -7.38 -7.73 11.71
CA ARG A 63 -8.10 -6.70 10.94
C ARG A 63 -8.78 -7.24 9.69
N GLN A 64 -8.56 -8.50 9.34
CA GLN A 64 -9.10 -9.08 8.12
C GLN A 64 -10.15 -10.18 8.37
N PRO A 65 -11.39 -9.80 8.72
CA PRO A 65 -12.56 -10.64 8.46
C PRO A 65 -12.85 -10.84 6.96
N THR A 66 -12.11 -10.17 6.06
CA THR A 66 -12.47 -10.00 4.64
C THR A 66 -11.37 -10.33 3.62
N GLN A 67 -10.34 -11.13 3.97
CA GLN A 67 -9.66 -11.95 2.94
C GLN A 67 -10.61 -13.11 2.68
N GLN A 68 -11.75 -12.75 2.10
CA GLN A 68 -12.68 -13.66 1.47
C GLN A 68 -11.84 -14.34 0.39
N PRO A 69 -11.54 -15.65 0.46
CA PRO A 69 -11.37 -16.37 -0.79
C PRO A 69 -12.69 -16.15 -1.54
N SER A 70 -12.63 -15.81 -2.81
CA SER A 70 -13.78 -15.67 -3.69
C SER A 70 -14.76 -16.83 -3.52
N PHE A 71 -15.75 -16.71 -2.63
CA PHE A 71 -17.05 -17.27 -2.93
C PHE A 71 -17.67 -16.25 -3.86
N VAL A 72 -17.50 -16.54 -5.15
CA VAL A 72 -18.22 -15.92 -6.26
C VAL A 72 -19.70 -15.92 -5.89
N LEU A 73 -20.23 -14.76 -5.54
CA LEU A 73 -21.64 -14.44 -5.69
C LEU A 73 -21.77 -13.07 -6.35
N ALA A 74 -21.14 -12.93 -7.52
CA ALA A 74 -21.69 -12.08 -8.55
C ALA A 74 -22.19 -13.05 -9.61
N GLY A 75 -23.51 -13.24 -9.65
CA GLY A 75 -24.16 -13.85 -10.80
C GLY A 75 -23.71 -13.08 -12.04
N GLU A 76 -23.12 -13.81 -12.96
CA GLU A 76 -22.84 -13.38 -14.32
C GLU A 76 -24.12 -12.79 -14.92
N ALA A 77 -24.16 -11.48 -15.13
CA ALA A 77 -25.02 -10.88 -16.13
C ALA A 77 -24.18 -10.67 -17.39
N VAL A 78 -23.99 -11.76 -18.14
CA VAL A 78 -23.49 -11.73 -19.52
C VAL A 78 -24.40 -12.61 -20.38
N LEU A 79 -25.60 -12.10 -20.70
CA LEU A 79 -26.12 -11.86 -22.06
C LEU A 79 -27.50 -11.21 -21.97
#